data_AF-A0A537V6N7-F1
#
_entry.id   AF-A0A537V6N7-F1
#
_cell.length_a   1.000
_cell.length_b   1.000
_cell.length_c   1.000
_cell.angle_alpha   90.00
_cell.angle_beta   90.00
_cell.angle_gamma   90.00
#
_symmetry.space_group_name_H-M   'P 1'
#
loop_
_entity.id
_entity.type
_entity.pdbx_description
1 polymer ?
#
loop_
_entity_poly.entity_id
_entity_poly.type
_entity_poly.pdbx_seq_one_letter_code
_entity_poly.pdbx_strand_id
1 'polypeptide(L)'
;MSARLPGHALDEVAQKWRLLAERRCAHFFELYYSGRWKRYYSEEQFLYRMREAIRLSERWAEIAPPPSDDVTAQEAQPAHTSRRTAA
;
A
#
# COMPACT_ATOMS: atom_id res chain seq x y z
N MET A 1 12.18 -17.52 21.07
CA MET A 1 10.75 -17.68 20.74
C MET A 1 10.38 -16.58 19.77
N SER A 2 10.20 -16.89 18.48
CA SER A 2 9.82 -15.90 17.48
C SER A 2 8.35 -15.56 17.68
N ALA A 3 8.06 -14.37 18.20
CA ALA A 3 6.70 -13.85 18.20
C ALA A 3 6.23 -13.77 16.74
N ARG A 4 5.24 -14.59 16.37
CA ARG A 4 4.52 -14.38 15.10
C ARG A 4 3.92 -13.00 15.20
N LEU A 5 4.46 -12.05 14.44
CA LEU A 5 3.83 -10.76 14.22
C LEU A 5 2.39 -11.05 13.75
N PRO A 6 1.39 -10.41 14.35
CA PRO A 6 0.02 -10.64 13.94
C PRO A 6 -0.16 -10.18 12.49
N GLY A 7 -0.89 -10.95 11.68
CA GLY A 7 -1.00 -10.74 10.23
C GLY A 7 -1.34 -9.30 9.84
N HIS A 8 -2.22 -8.66 10.61
CA HIS A 8 -2.62 -7.26 10.39
C HIS A 8 -1.45 -6.26 10.45
N ALA A 9 -0.42 -6.51 11.27
CA ALA A 9 0.74 -5.62 11.36
C ALA A 9 1.60 -5.69 10.09
N LEU A 10 1.67 -6.85 9.44
CA LEU A 10 2.35 -7.01 8.16
C LEU A 10 1.54 -6.37 7.03
N ASP A 11 0.21 -6.46 7.07
CA ASP A 11 -0.69 -5.82 6.10
C ASP A 11 -0.57 -4.29 6.17
N GLU A 12 -0.58 -3.70 7.38
CA GLU A 12 -0.37 -2.26 7.55
C GLU A 12 0.99 -1.79 7.02
N VAL A 13 2.05 -2.58 7.28
CA VAL A 13 3.39 -2.29 6.76
C VAL A 13 3.39 -2.37 5.24
N ALA A 14 2.77 -3.39 4.65
CA ALA A 14 2.66 -3.54 3.21
C ALA A 14 1.89 -2.37 2.56
N GLN A 15 0.81 -1.88 3.19
CA GLN A 15 0.09 -0.69 2.72
C GLN A 15 0.95 0.58 2.79
N LYS A 16 1.76 0.75 3.85
CA LYS A 16 2.70 1.88 3.95
C LYS A 16 3.75 1.84 2.83
N TRP A 17 4.26 0.65 2.51
CA TRP A 17 5.19 0.48 1.40
C TRP A 17 4.54 0.74 0.04
N ARG A 18 3.30 0.33 -0.16
CA ARG A 18 2.52 0.67 -1.35
C ARG A 18 2.39 2.18 -1.51
N LEU A 19 1.94 2.89 -0.48
CA LEU A 19 1.82 4.36 -0.50
C LEU A 19 3.15 5.04 -0.81
N LEU A 20 4.26 4.53 -0.30
CA LEU A 20 5.59 5.06 -0.60
C LEU A 20 5.98 4.84 -2.07
N ALA A 21 5.70 3.65 -2.61
CA ALA A 21 5.96 3.33 -4.02
C ALA A 21 5.13 4.22 -4.97
N GLU A 22 3.84 4.41 -4.66
CA GLU A 22 2.95 5.29 -5.41
C GLU A 22 3.43 6.75 -5.39
N ARG A 23 3.79 7.27 -4.20
CA ARG A 23 4.35 8.62 -4.05
C ARG A 23 5.63 8.81 -4.85
N ARG A 24 6.50 7.79 -4.86
CA ARG A 24 7.75 7.81 -5.65
C ARG A 24 7.44 7.88 -7.15
N CYS A 25 6.45 7.12 -7.61
CA CYS A 25 6.01 7.14 -9.00
C CYS A 25 5.46 8.53 -9.38
N ALA A 26 4.57 9.09 -8.56
CA ALA A 26 4.02 10.43 -8.75
C ALA A 26 5.12 11.51 -8.83
N HIS A 27 6.15 11.43 -7.97
CA HIS A 27 7.28 12.35 -8.01
C HIS A 27 8.05 12.29 -9.33
N PHE A 28 8.28 11.10 -9.89
CA PHE A 28 8.92 10.96 -11.20
C PHE A 28 8.05 11.54 -12.33
N PHE A 29 6.74 11.37 -12.27
CA PHE A 29 5.83 12.02 -13.22
C PHE A 29 5.89 13.54 -13.13
N GLU A 30 5.86 14.12 -11.93
CA GLU A 30 6.03 15.56 -11.75
C GLU A 30 7.36 16.07 -12.31
N LEU A 31 8.46 15.33 -12.06
CA LEU A 31 9.76 15.65 -12.63
C LEU A 31 9.74 15.60 -14.16
N TYR A 32 9.07 14.60 -14.74
CA TYR A 32 8.88 14.45 -16.19
C TYR A 32 8.11 15.64 -16.78
N TYR A 33 6.92 15.95 -16.25
CA TYR A 33 6.08 17.05 -16.73
C TYR A 33 6.75 18.42 -16.58
N SER A 34 7.46 18.64 -15.47
CA SER A 34 8.20 19.89 -15.24
C SER A 34 9.50 19.99 -16.03
N GLY A 35 9.97 18.89 -16.65
CA GLY A 35 11.26 18.82 -17.34
C GLY A 35 12.48 18.98 -16.43
N ARG A 36 12.29 19.12 -15.11
CA ARG A 36 13.36 19.37 -14.13
C ARG A 36 14.31 18.18 -13.97
N TRP A 37 13.90 16.99 -14.40
CA TRP A 37 14.72 15.78 -14.34
C TRP A 37 16.07 15.94 -15.08
N LYS A 38 16.12 16.76 -16.14
CA LYS A 38 17.33 17.01 -16.94
C LYS A 38 18.48 17.64 -16.14
N ARG A 39 18.19 18.22 -14.97
CA ARG A 39 19.20 18.81 -14.08
C ARG A 39 19.90 17.78 -13.19
N TYR A 40 19.27 16.63 -12.98
CA TYR A 40 19.69 15.64 -11.98
C TYR A 40 20.06 14.29 -12.59
N TYR A 41 19.57 13.99 -13.79
CA TYR A 41 19.73 12.69 -14.44
C TYR A 41 20.05 12.86 -15.92
N SER A 42 20.80 11.89 -16.47
CA SER A 42 20.75 11.64 -17.91
C SER A 42 19.40 11.02 -18.28
N GLU A 43 19.03 11.10 -19.56
CA GLU A 43 17.77 10.55 -20.05
C GLU A 43 17.64 9.04 -19.78
N GLU A 44 18.69 8.27 -20.06
CA GLU A 44 18.70 6.84 -19.81
C GLU A 44 18.53 6.52 -18.32
N GLN A 45 19.25 7.24 -17.44
CA GLN A 45 19.14 7.06 -15.99
C GLN A 45 17.75 7.42 -15.50
N PHE A 46 17.18 8.51 -16.00
CA PHE A 46 15.84 8.95 -15.62
C PHE A 46 14.79 7.90 -16.02
N LEU A 47 14.81 7.45 -17.28
CA LEU A 47 13.87 6.45 -17.76
C LEU A 47 14.02 5.12 -17.03
N TYR A 48 15.25 4.70 -16.71
CA TYR A 48 15.47 3.52 -15.88
C TYR A 48 14.85 3.67 -14.48
N ARG A 49 15.11 4.79 -13.79
CA ARG A 49 14.56 5.06 -12.46
C ARG A 49 13.04 5.17 -12.46
N MET A 50 12.46 5.78 -13.49
CA MET A 50 11.01 5.91 -13.65
C MET A 50 10.35 4.54 -13.87
N ARG A 51 10.90 3.70 -14.76
CA ARG A 51 10.39 2.34 -14.98
C ARG A 51 10.46 1.49 -13.70
N GLU A 52 11.55 1.59 -12.95
CA GLU A 52 11.68 0.88 -11.67
C GLU A 52 10.68 1.37 -10.62
N ALA A 53 10.40 2.67 -10.57
CA ALA A 53 9.37 3.21 -9.68
C ALA A 53 7.97 2.70 -10.04
N ILE A 54 7.65 2.63 -11.33
CA ILE A 54 6.38 2.07 -11.84
C ILE A 54 6.27 0.60 -11.46
N ARG A 55 7.27 -0.23 -11.80
CA ARG A 55 7.28 -1.67 -11.48
C ARG A 55 7.16 -1.94 -9.98
N LEU A 56 7.84 -1.15 -9.16
CA LEU A 56 7.75 -1.27 -7.71
C LEU A 56 6.33 -0.94 -7.22
N SER A 57 5.69 0.09 -7.79
CA SER A 57 4.31 0.46 -7.48
C SER A 57 3.33 -0.66 -7.86
N GLU A 58 3.47 -1.22 -9.06
CA GLU A 58 2.67 -2.36 -9.54
C GLU A 58 2.84 -3.57 -8.61
N ARG A 59 4.08 -3.89 -8.25
CA ARG A 59 4.38 -5.01 -7.37
C ARG A 59 3.77 -4.85 -5.98
N TRP A 60 3.79 -3.65 -5.42
CA TRP A 60 3.15 -3.39 -4.13
C TRP A 60 1.62 -3.36 -4.22
N ALA A 61 1.04 -2.98 -5.35
CA ALA A 61 -0.40 -3.08 -5.58
C ALA A 61 -0.88 -4.54 -5.61
N GLU A 62 -0.05 -5.47 -6.10
CA GLU A 62 -0.33 -6.91 -6.03
C GLU A 62 -0.21 -7.48 -4.61
N ILE A 63 0.76 -7.01 -3.82
CA ILE A 63 1.03 -7.51 -2.46
C ILE A 63 0.01 -6.95 -1.45
N ALA A 64 -0.33 -5.67 -1.57
CA ALA A 64 -1.23 -4.95 -0.69
C ALA A 64 -2.33 -4.28 -1.51
N PRO A 65 -3.33 -5.04 -1.98
CA PRO A 65 -4.49 -4.46 -2.65
C PRO A 65 -5.15 -3.42 -1.73
N PRO A 66 -5.78 -2.38 -2.29
CA PRO A 66 -6.52 -1.41 -1.48
C PRO A 66 -7.48 -2.17 -0.54
N PRO A 67 -7.62 -1.74 0.72
CA PRO A 67 -8.54 -2.40 1.63
C PRO A 67 -9.92 -2.31 0.99
N SER A 68 -10.45 -3.44 0.55
CA SER A 68 -11.86 -3.54 0.18
C SER A 68 -12.63 -3.09 1.40
N ASP A 69 -13.57 -2.16 1.25
CA ASP A 69 -14.38 -1.62 2.35
C ASP A 69 -15.13 -2.71 3.16
N ASP A 70 -15.13 -3.95 2.65
CA ASP A 70 -15.68 -5.17 3.24
C ASP A 70 -15.15 -5.50 4.65
N VAL A 71 -13.94 -5.06 5.05
CA VAL A 71 -13.37 -5.39 6.37
C VAL A 71 -13.95 -4.52 7.50
N THR A 72 -14.49 -3.34 7.20
CA THR A 72 -15.08 -2.45 8.22
C THR A 72 -16.45 -2.96 8.70
N ALA A 73 -17.10 -3.86 7.95
CA ALA A 73 -18.39 -4.44 8.33
C ALA A 73 -18.29 -5.52 9.42
N GLN A 74 -17.10 -6.09 9.68
CA GLN A 74 -16.95 -7.24 10.56
C GLN A 74 -16.59 -6.90 12.02
N GLU A 75 -16.22 -5.64 12.31
CA GLU A 75 -16.00 -5.14 13.68
C GLU A 75 -17.24 -4.44 14.29
N ALA A 76 -18.29 -4.24 13.50
CA ALA A 76 -19.57 -3.72 13.97
C ALA A 76 -20.56 -4.86 14.30
N GLN A 77 -20.15 -5.85 15.10
CA GLN A 77 -21.10 -6.77 15.74
C GLN A 77 -21.35 -6.30 17.18
N PRO A 78 -22.42 -5.52 17.44
CA PRO A 78 -22.83 -5.20 18.80
C PRO A 78 -23.36 -6.47 19.47
N ALA A 79 -23.10 -6.55 20.77
CA ALA A 79 -23.53 -7.59 21.68
C ALA A 79 -25.02 -7.95 21.53
N HIS A 80 -25.31 -9.10 20.90
CA HIS A 80 -26.58 -9.79 21.10
C HIS A 80 -26.35 -10.94 22.07
N THR A 81 -26.47 -10.58 23.35
CA THR A 81 -26.81 -11.49 24.45
C THR A 81 -28.09 -12.25 24.12
N SER A 82 -27.98 -13.43 23.51
CA SER A 82 -29.07 -14.40 23.52
C SER A 82 -29.10 -15.09 24.86
N ARG A 83 -29.90 -14.48 25.75
CA ARG A 83 -30.28 -14.94 27.07
C ARG A 83 -30.84 -16.36 26.98
N ARG A 84 -30.13 -17.27 27.65
CA ARG A 84 -30.55 -18.64 27.98
C ARG A 84 -31.87 -18.58 28.76
N THR A 85 -32.98 -19.03 28.18
CA THR A 85 -34.22 -19.32 28.91
C THR A 85 -34.47 -20.82 28.89
N ALA A 86 -34.29 -21.42 30.06
CA ALA A 86 -34.81 -22.74 30.42
C ALA A 86 -36.11 -22.54 31.20
N ALA A 87 -37.15 -23.27 30.83
CA ALA A 87 -38.30 -23.63 31.66
C ALA A 87 -39.00 -24.82 31.00
#